data_AF-A0A9E2YCK9-F1
#
_entry.id   AF-A0A9E2YCK9-F1
#
_cell.length_a   1.000
_cell.length_b   1.000
_cell.length_c   1.000
_cell.angle_alpha   90.00
_cell.angle_beta   90.00
_cell.angle_gamma   90.00
#
_symmetry.space_group_name_H-M   'P 1'
#
loop_
_entity.id
_entity.type
_entity.pdbx_description
1 polymer ?
#
loop_
_entity_poly.entity_id
_entity_poly.type
_entity_poly.pdbx_seq_one_letter_code
_entity_poly.pdbx_strand_id
1 'polypeptide(L)'
;MITADTPQDVPRISRAIDTMFENSPYPTRTESEKEFGRSFLAFLGNVKLFLVAICSAVTFTILLVSANTIAMSVRERTREMAILRTLGYTPGEILQLVLGESVMISVAGGVVGLGIGFLLAVGMEAGGANFGFQGIKWQAAAVVLTIAALIGILGAMVPAIIASRANVVESMRFTG
;
A
#
# COMPACT_ATOMS: atom_id res chain seq x y z
N MET A 1 19.67 -17.03 32.33
CA MET A 1 20.43 -16.88 31.06
C MET A 1 21.78 -17.53 31.29
N ILE A 2 22.11 -18.58 30.55
CA ILE A 2 23.36 -19.33 30.72
C ILE A 2 24.22 -19.04 29.49
N THR A 3 25.43 -18.52 29.69
CA THR A 3 26.36 -18.18 28.62
C THR A 3 27.20 -19.40 28.28
N ALA A 4 27.28 -19.75 26.99
CA ALA A 4 28.16 -20.80 26.51
C ALA A 4 29.46 -20.19 25.96
N ASP A 5 30.61 -20.77 26.30
CA ASP A 5 31.92 -20.27 25.86
C ASP A 5 32.12 -20.43 24.34
N THR A 6 31.50 -21.45 23.73
CA THR A 6 31.55 -21.71 22.28
C THR A 6 30.15 -21.95 21.71
N PRO A 7 29.79 -21.40 20.53
CA PRO A 7 28.47 -21.60 19.91
C PRO A 7 28.09 -23.06 19.63
N GLN A 8 29.09 -23.94 19.53
CA GLN A 8 28.93 -25.38 19.28
C GLN A 8 28.46 -26.14 20.53
N ASP A 9 28.65 -25.58 21.73
CA ASP A 9 28.22 -26.19 22.98
C ASP A 9 26.75 -25.92 23.31
N VAL A 10 26.12 -24.93 22.67
CA VAL A 10 24.74 -24.53 22.94
C VAL A 10 23.75 -25.70 22.80
N PRO A 11 23.77 -26.52 21.72
CA PRO A 11 22.86 -27.66 21.59
C PRO A 11 23.13 -28.76 22.64
N ARG A 12 24.39 -28.92 23.05
CA ARG A 12 24.80 -29.91 24.06
C ARG A 12 24.34 -29.50 25.45
N ILE A 13 24.54 -28.23 25.81
CA ILE A 13 24.15 -27.65 27.10
C ILE A 13 22.62 -27.60 27.22
N SER A 14 21.90 -27.17 26.17
CA SER A 14 20.42 -27.16 26.16
C SER A 14 19.83 -28.55 26.44
N ARG A 15 20.32 -29.59 25.74
CA ARG A 15 19.85 -30.96 25.98
C ARG A 15 20.19 -31.47 27.37
N ALA A 16 21.40 -31.19 27.86
CA ALA A 16 21.82 -31.61 29.19
C ALA A 16 20.92 -31.00 30.29
N ILE A 17 20.53 -29.73 30.14
CA ILE A 17 19.60 -29.05 31.04
C ILE A 17 18.20 -29.67 30.93
N ASP A 18 17.69 -29.84 29.71
CA ASP A 18 16.33 -30.38 29.51
C ASP A 18 16.20 -31.82 30.05
N THR A 19 17.21 -32.67 29.85
CA THR A 19 17.24 -34.03 30.43
C THR A 19 17.33 -34.02 31.97
N MET A 20 18.03 -33.04 32.56
CA MET A 20 18.15 -32.92 34.02
C MET A 20 16.82 -32.55 34.68
N PHE A 21 15.94 -31.83 33.96
CA PHE A 21 14.62 -31.40 34.46
C PHE A 21 13.44 -32.23 33.94
N GLU A 22 13.69 -33.22 33.09
CA GLU A 22 12.66 -34.03 32.40
C GLU A 22 11.73 -34.79 33.37
N ASN A 23 12.27 -35.28 34.49
CA ASN A 23 11.52 -35.98 35.56
C ASN A 23 11.21 -35.10 36.78
N SER A 24 11.49 -33.80 36.68
CA SER A 24 11.17 -32.86 37.76
C SER A 24 9.71 -32.39 37.65
N PRO A 25 9.09 -31.91 38.75
CA PRO A 25 7.76 -31.29 38.70
C PRO A 25 7.68 -30.03 37.81
N TYR A 26 8.82 -29.52 37.30
CA TYR A 26 8.90 -28.35 36.42
C TYR A 26 9.79 -28.64 35.19
N PRO A 27 9.29 -29.41 34.20
CA PRO A 27 10.05 -29.68 32.98
C PRO A 27 10.33 -28.38 32.22
N THR A 28 11.58 -28.17 31.83
CA THR A 28 12.03 -26.97 31.12
C THR A 28 12.22 -27.26 29.64
N ARG A 29 12.09 -26.22 28.81
CA ARG A 29 12.58 -26.22 27.43
C ARG A 29 13.63 -25.14 27.26
N THR A 30 14.86 -25.56 27.01
CA THR A 30 16.01 -24.65 26.92
C THR A 30 16.24 -24.27 25.47
N GLU A 31 15.66 -23.15 25.05
CA GLU A 31 15.91 -22.57 23.74
C GLU A 31 17.13 -21.66 23.75
N SER A 32 17.92 -21.72 22.68
CA SER A 32 18.99 -20.75 22.45
C SER A 32 18.40 -19.37 22.21
N GLU A 33 19.02 -18.33 22.76
CA GLU A 33 18.64 -16.94 22.49
C GLU A 33 18.64 -16.62 20.98
N LYS A 34 19.50 -17.29 20.21
CA LYS A 34 19.54 -17.16 18.75
C LYS A 34 18.33 -17.79 18.06
N GLU A 35 17.86 -18.93 18.55
CA GLU A 35 16.66 -19.62 18.04
C GLU A 35 15.39 -18.86 18.44
N PHE A 36 15.32 -18.36 19.67
CA PHE A 36 14.25 -17.47 20.12
C PHE A 36 14.18 -16.19 19.28
N GLY A 37 15.32 -15.52 19.06
CA GLY A 37 15.40 -14.34 18.21
C GLY A 37 15.00 -14.61 16.76
N ARG A 38 15.35 -15.79 16.23
CA ARG A 38 14.95 -16.21 14.88
C ARG A 38 13.45 -16.46 14.77
N SER A 39 12.85 -17.13 15.76
CA SER A 39 11.40 -17.34 15.83
C SER A 39 10.62 -16.03 15.97
N PHE A 40 11.13 -15.09 16.77
CA PHE A 40 10.55 -13.76 16.91
C PHE A 40 10.63 -12.94 15.60
N LEU A 41 11.78 -12.97 14.92
CA LEU A 41 11.94 -12.35 13.60
C LEU A 41 11.03 -12.97 12.55
N ALA A 42 10.84 -14.30 12.57
CA ALA A 42 9.92 -14.99 11.68
C ALA A 42 8.46 -14.58 11.95
N PHE A 43 8.06 -14.46 13.22
CA PHE A 43 6.75 -13.94 13.59
C PHE A 43 6.51 -12.52 13.06
N LEU A 44 7.45 -11.60 13.33
CA LEU A 44 7.37 -10.23 12.82
C LEU A 44 7.34 -10.17 11.29
N GLY A 45 8.15 -11.00 10.62
CA GLY A 45 8.17 -11.13 9.17
C GLY A 45 6.83 -11.56 8.60
N ASN A 46 6.20 -12.57 9.21
CA ASN A 46 4.88 -13.06 8.80
C ASN A 46 3.79 -12.01 8.98
N VAL A 47 3.74 -11.33 10.14
CA VAL A 47 2.76 -10.26 10.39
C VAL A 47 2.90 -9.13 9.36
N LYS A 48 4.13 -8.67 9.11
CA LYS A 48 4.39 -7.65 8.09
C LYS A 48 3.93 -8.10 6.70
N LEU A 49 4.21 -9.36 6.34
CA LEU A 49 3.82 -9.91 5.04
C LEU A 49 2.29 -9.95 4.88
N PHE A 50 1.56 -10.37 5.91
CA PHE A 50 0.08 -10.33 5.90
C PHE A 50 -0.46 -8.90 5.75
N LEU A 51 0.08 -7.94 6.50
CA LEU A 51 -0.33 -6.53 6.39
C LEU A 51 -0.08 -5.98 4.99
N VAL A 52 1.11 -6.20 4.44
CA VAL A 52 1.46 -5.76 3.07
C VAL A 52 0.56 -6.44 2.04
N ALA A 53 0.26 -7.73 2.19
CA ALA A 53 -0.63 -8.45 1.30
C ALA A 53 -2.04 -7.83 1.29
N ILE A 54 -2.62 -7.56 2.46
CA ILE A 54 -3.95 -6.93 2.57
C ILE A 54 -3.93 -5.52 1.97
N CYS A 55 -2.94 -4.69 2.34
CA CYS A 55 -2.81 -3.34 1.80
C CYS A 55 -2.65 -3.35 0.27
N SER A 56 -1.89 -4.31 -0.28
CA SER A 56 -1.73 -4.46 -1.73
C SER A 56 -3.03 -4.85 -2.41
N ALA A 57 -3.82 -5.75 -1.83
CA ALA A 57 -5.12 -6.17 -2.37
C ALA A 57 -6.14 -5.02 -2.35
N VAL A 58 -6.18 -4.24 -1.27
CA VAL A 58 -7.02 -3.04 -1.16
C VAL A 58 -6.59 -2.00 -2.18
N THR A 59 -5.29 -1.74 -2.30
CA THR A 59 -4.74 -0.81 -3.30
C THR A 59 -5.10 -1.21 -4.71
N PHE A 60 -4.98 -2.50 -5.04
CA PHE A 60 -5.35 -3.04 -6.34
C PHE A 60 -6.86 -2.86 -6.62
N THR A 61 -7.70 -3.11 -5.63
CA THR A 61 -9.15 -2.90 -5.75
C THR A 61 -9.49 -1.43 -5.99
N ILE A 62 -8.86 -0.52 -5.24
CA ILE A 62 -9.04 0.94 -5.41
C ILE A 62 -8.62 1.40 -6.80
N LEU A 63 -7.53 0.84 -7.35
CA LEU A 63 -7.09 1.13 -8.71
C LEU A 63 -8.19 0.79 -9.74
N LEU A 64 -8.81 -0.38 -9.63
CA LEU A 64 -9.89 -0.78 -10.54
C LEU A 64 -11.13 0.10 -10.38
N VAL A 65 -11.51 0.41 -9.14
CA VAL A 65 -12.64 1.31 -8.86
C VAL A 65 -12.37 2.69 -9.43
N SER A 66 -11.19 3.26 -9.18
CA SER A 66 -10.77 4.56 -9.71
C SER A 66 -10.79 4.58 -11.24
N ALA A 67 -10.25 3.55 -11.89
CA ALA A 67 -10.29 3.42 -13.35
C ALA A 67 -11.72 3.45 -13.89
N ASN A 68 -12.64 2.71 -13.26
CA ASN A 68 -14.04 2.70 -13.65
C ASN A 68 -14.72 4.06 -13.43
N THR A 69 -14.44 4.73 -12.32
CA THR A 69 -14.97 6.08 -12.03
C THR A 69 -14.50 7.11 -13.05
N ILE A 70 -13.21 7.09 -13.41
CA ILE A 70 -12.64 8.01 -14.40
C ILE A 70 -13.24 7.70 -15.79
N ALA A 71 -13.40 6.42 -16.13
CA ALA A 71 -14.06 6.03 -17.36
C ALA A 71 -15.50 6.56 -17.45
N MET A 72 -16.25 6.53 -16.34
CA MET A 72 -17.60 7.09 -16.26
C MET A 72 -17.59 8.62 -16.43
N SER A 73 -16.71 9.33 -15.70
CA SER A 73 -16.57 10.79 -15.79
C SER A 73 -16.22 11.25 -17.21
N VAL A 74 -15.31 10.54 -17.88
CA VAL A 74 -14.95 10.80 -19.28
C VAL A 74 -16.15 10.63 -20.22
N ARG A 75 -16.97 9.58 -20.01
CA ARG A 75 -18.16 9.34 -20.85
C ARG A 75 -19.17 10.47 -20.72
N GLU A 76 -19.40 10.96 -19.50
CA GLU A 76 -20.30 12.10 -19.25
C GLU A 76 -19.78 13.39 -19.92
N ARG A 77 -18.46 13.58 -19.98
CA ARG A 77 -17.80 14.77 -20.54
C ARG A 77 -17.41 14.64 -22.02
N THR A 78 -17.91 13.63 -22.73
CA THR A 78 -17.58 13.41 -24.16
C THR A 78 -17.87 14.64 -25.02
N ARG A 79 -18.96 15.38 -24.72
CA ARG A 79 -19.33 16.61 -25.46
C ARG A 79 -18.33 17.74 -25.26
N GLU A 80 -17.79 17.90 -24.05
CA GLU A 80 -16.75 18.90 -23.76
C GLU A 80 -15.48 18.58 -24.53
N MET A 81 -15.09 17.30 -24.57
CA MET A 81 -13.90 16.85 -25.29
C MET A 81 -14.04 17.04 -26.81
N ALA A 82 -15.25 16.85 -27.35
CA ALA A 82 -15.52 17.15 -28.75
C ALA A 82 -15.35 18.65 -29.06
N ILE A 83 -15.80 19.54 -28.17
CA ILE A 83 -15.60 21.00 -28.31
C ILE A 83 -14.11 21.37 -28.22
N LEU A 84 -13.35 20.77 -27.31
CA LEU A 84 -11.90 21.00 -27.23
C LEU A 84 -11.20 20.60 -28.53
N ARG A 85 -11.59 19.47 -29.15
CA ARG A 85 -11.05 19.05 -30.45
C ARG A 85 -11.43 20.01 -31.58
N THR A 86 -12.61 20.63 -31.57
CA THR A 86 -12.96 21.64 -32.59
C THR A 86 -12.19 22.95 -32.40
N LEU A 87 -11.75 23.25 -31.18
CA LEU A 87 -10.85 24.36 -30.88
C LEU A 87 -9.37 24.10 -31.23
N GLY A 88 -9.06 22.91 -31.74
CA GLY A 88 -7.72 22.55 -32.21
C GLY A 88 -6.86 21.79 -31.19
N TYR A 89 -7.40 21.37 -30.05
CA TYR A 89 -6.66 20.53 -29.10
C TYR A 89 -6.30 19.18 -29.72
N THR A 90 -5.05 18.79 -29.54
CA THR A 90 -4.52 17.50 -29.96
C THR A 90 -4.97 16.38 -29.00
N PRO A 91 -5.03 15.12 -29.47
CA PRO A 91 -5.30 13.96 -28.60
C PRO A 91 -4.35 13.86 -27.40
N GLY A 92 -3.09 14.28 -27.57
CA GLY A 92 -2.09 14.27 -26.50
C GLY A 92 -2.40 15.27 -25.39
N GLU A 93 -2.90 16.46 -25.72
CA GLU A 93 -3.28 17.47 -24.73
C GLU A 93 -4.51 17.03 -23.92
N ILE A 94 -5.48 16.39 -24.58
CA ILE A 94 -6.65 15.82 -23.91
C ILE A 94 -6.23 14.69 -22.97
N LEU A 95 -5.32 13.81 -23.40
CA LEU A 95 -4.76 12.76 -22.56
C LEU A 95 -4.08 13.34 -21.31
N GLN A 96 -3.21 14.34 -21.49
CA GLN A 96 -2.50 14.99 -20.38
C GLN A 96 -3.45 15.68 -19.40
N LEU A 97 -4.52 16.29 -19.90
CA LEU A 97 -5.53 16.94 -19.07
C LEU A 97 -6.21 15.92 -18.15
N VAL A 98 -6.69 14.80 -18.70
CA VAL A 98 -7.37 13.74 -17.93
C VAL A 98 -6.42 13.06 -16.95
N LEU A 99 -5.19 12.76 -17.38
CA LEU A 99 -4.17 12.20 -16.50
C LEU A 99 -3.83 13.16 -15.35
N GLY A 100 -3.70 14.46 -15.65
CA GLY A 100 -3.44 15.50 -14.65
C GLY A 100 -4.55 15.63 -13.61
N GLU A 101 -5.81 15.62 -14.06
CA GLU A 101 -6.99 15.63 -13.17
C GLU A 101 -6.99 14.41 -12.25
N SER A 102 -6.79 13.22 -12.80
CA SER A 102 -6.73 11.97 -12.03
C SER A 102 -5.59 11.95 -11.00
N VAL A 103 -4.38 12.36 -11.41
CA VAL A 103 -3.23 12.42 -10.52
C VAL A 103 -3.45 13.42 -9.41
N MET A 104 -4.00 14.60 -9.70
CA MET A 104 -4.33 15.59 -8.67
C MET A 104 -5.32 15.04 -7.64
N ILE A 105 -6.40 14.40 -8.10
CA ILE A 105 -7.40 13.79 -7.21
C ILE A 105 -6.76 12.68 -6.35
N SER A 106 -5.96 11.81 -6.97
CA SER A 106 -5.34 10.68 -6.28
C SER A 106 -4.30 11.14 -5.25
N VAL A 107 -3.46 12.12 -5.60
CA VAL A 107 -2.47 12.72 -4.70
C VAL A 107 -3.16 13.47 -3.56
N ALA A 108 -4.21 14.25 -3.84
CA ALA A 108 -4.99 14.92 -2.80
C ALA A 108 -5.60 13.91 -1.81
N GLY A 109 -6.16 12.81 -2.32
CA GLY A 109 -6.63 11.70 -1.49
C GLY A 109 -5.51 11.07 -0.65
N GLY A 110 -4.31 10.91 -1.23
CA GLY A 110 -3.13 10.43 -0.52
C GLY A 110 -2.68 11.37 0.61
N VAL A 111 -2.69 12.68 0.38
CA VAL A 111 -2.37 13.70 1.39
C VAL A 111 -3.39 13.67 2.53
N VAL A 112 -4.69 13.62 2.20
CA VAL A 112 -5.76 13.51 3.20
C VAL A 112 -5.64 12.21 3.99
N GLY A 113 -5.39 11.09 3.31
CA GLY A 113 -5.19 9.78 3.94
C GLY A 113 -4.00 9.77 4.90
N LEU A 114 -2.87 10.39 4.53
CA LEU A 114 -1.72 10.57 5.42
C LEU A 114 -2.08 11.39 6.66
N GLY A 115 -2.86 12.47 6.48
CA GLY A 115 -3.35 13.30 7.59
C GLY A 115 -4.24 12.51 8.55
N ILE A 116 -5.20 11.74 8.03
CA ILE A 116 -6.08 10.89 8.85
C ILE A 116 -5.26 9.82 9.58
N GLY A 117 -4.34 9.15 8.88
CA GLY A 117 -3.45 8.15 9.47
C GLY A 117 -2.58 8.72 10.60
N PHE A 118 -2.07 9.94 10.43
CA PHE A 118 -1.34 10.66 11.48
C PHE A 118 -2.21 10.91 12.71
N LEU A 119 -3.42 11.46 12.51
CA LEU A 119 -4.33 11.78 13.61
C LEU A 119 -4.74 10.53 14.39
N LEU A 120 -5.01 9.43 13.69
CA LEU A 120 -5.32 8.14 14.32
C LEU A 120 -4.13 7.62 15.13
N ALA A 121 -2.92 7.68 14.58
CA ALA A 121 -1.72 7.23 15.28
C ALA A 121 -1.47 8.02 16.57
N VAL A 122 -1.57 9.35 16.51
CA VAL A 122 -1.45 10.22 17.69
C VAL A 122 -2.57 9.94 18.71
N GLY A 123 -3.81 9.73 18.24
CA GLY A 123 -4.94 9.41 19.11
C GLY A 123 -4.77 8.06 19.83
N MET A 124 -4.21 7.06 19.16
CA MET A 124 -3.92 5.75 19.77
C MET A 124 -2.81 5.84 20.82
N GLU A 125 -1.76 6.62 20.55
CA GLU A 125 -0.68 6.86 21.51
C GLU A 125 -1.19 7.59 22.75
N ALA A 126 -2.01 8.63 22.57
CA ALA A 126 -2.67 9.33 23.66
C ALA A 126 -3.61 8.42 24.49
N GLY A 127 -4.21 7.41 23.86
CA GLY A 127 -5.03 6.39 24.50
C GLY A 127 -4.25 5.31 25.27
N GLY A 128 -2.92 5.43 25.37
CA GLY A 128 -2.06 4.48 26.10
C GLY A 128 -1.62 3.27 25.27
N ALA A 129 -1.99 3.21 23.99
CA ALA A 129 -1.53 2.17 23.09
C ALA A 129 -0.11 2.49 22.61
N ASN A 130 0.88 2.07 23.40
CA ASN A 130 2.30 2.33 23.16
C ASN A 130 2.85 1.42 22.05
N PHE A 131 2.49 1.70 20.80
CA PHE A 131 3.01 1.00 19.62
C PHE A 131 4.37 1.55 19.12
N GLY A 132 4.98 2.48 19.84
CA GLY A 132 6.25 3.09 19.46
C GLY A 132 6.15 3.95 18.21
N PHE A 133 5.04 4.67 18.03
CA PHE A 133 4.89 5.61 16.93
C PHE A 133 5.89 6.77 17.10
N GLN A 134 6.74 6.99 16.09
CA GLN A 134 7.76 8.05 16.11
C GLN A 134 7.44 9.18 15.12
N GLY A 135 6.15 9.36 14.79
CA GLY A 135 5.70 10.28 13.76
C GLY A 135 5.83 9.72 12.34
N ILE A 136 5.37 10.50 11.36
CA ILE A 136 5.49 10.16 9.95
C ILE A 136 6.94 10.38 9.49
N LYS A 137 7.62 9.30 9.14
CA LYS A 137 8.90 9.37 8.44
C LYS A 137 8.66 9.90 7.02
N TRP A 138 9.49 10.84 6.57
CA TRP A 138 9.41 11.41 5.22
C TRP A 138 9.41 10.33 4.13
N GLN A 139 10.14 9.23 4.36
CA GLN A 139 10.21 8.08 3.45
C GLN A 139 8.85 7.40 3.29
N ALA A 140 8.08 7.25 4.38
CA ALA A 140 6.76 6.64 4.32
C ALA A 140 5.76 7.54 3.58
N ALA A 141 5.81 8.86 3.84
CA ALA A 141 5.00 9.83 3.11
C ALA A 141 5.32 9.81 1.61
N ALA A 142 6.61 9.79 1.25
CA ALA A 142 7.05 9.73 -0.14
C ALA A 142 6.53 8.46 -0.84
N VAL A 143 6.59 7.29 -0.18
CA VAL A 143 6.06 6.04 -0.72
C VAL A 143 4.55 6.13 -0.96
N VAL A 144 3.78 6.63 0.02
CA VAL A 144 2.32 6.76 -0.12
C VAL A 144 1.94 7.71 -1.25
N LEU A 145 2.58 8.88 -1.34
CA LEU A 145 2.32 9.84 -2.41
C LEU A 145 2.73 9.30 -3.79
N THR A 146 3.82 8.55 -3.86
CA THR A 146 4.25 7.88 -5.10
C THR A 146 3.22 6.83 -5.53
N ILE A 147 2.75 6.00 -4.60
CA ILE A 147 1.70 5.00 -4.88
C ILE A 147 0.40 5.69 -5.31
N ALA A 148 -0.01 6.77 -4.65
CA ALA A 148 -1.19 7.53 -5.00
C ALA A 148 -1.09 8.11 -6.43
N ALA A 149 0.05 8.71 -6.79
CA ALA A 149 0.29 9.19 -8.14
C ALA A 149 0.26 8.05 -9.17
N LEU A 150 0.88 6.91 -8.87
CA LEU A 150 0.85 5.73 -9.75
C LEU A 150 -0.57 5.20 -9.94
N ILE A 151 -1.40 5.16 -8.91
CA ILE A 151 -2.82 4.76 -9.03
C ILE A 151 -3.56 5.73 -9.96
N GLY A 152 -3.37 7.04 -9.78
CA GLY A 152 -4.00 8.04 -10.64
C GLY A 152 -3.60 7.90 -12.10
N ILE A 153 -2.32 7.64 -12.39
CA ILE A 153 -1.82 7.41 -13.74
C ILE A 153 -2.37 6.10 -14.31
N LEU A 154 -2.19 4.99 -13.60
CA LEU A 154 -2.55 3.66 -14.10
C LEU A 154 -4.07 3.50 -14.26
N GLY A 155 -4.85 4.02 -13.31
CA GLY A 155 -6.31 3.99 -13.35
C GLY A 155 -6.86 4.85 -14.48
N ALA A 156 -6.29 6.03 -14.73
CA ALA A 156 -6.72 6.91 -15.80
C ALA A 156 -6.19 6.53 -17.19
N MET A 157 -5.12 5.74 -17.28
CA MET A 157 -4.41 5.49 -18.55
C MET A 157 -5.34 4.96 -19.65
N VAL A 158 -6.06 3.87 -19.36
CA VAL A 158 -6.99 3.25 -20.32
C VAL A 158 -8.12 4.20 -20.73
N PRO A 159 -8.92 4.77 -19.79
CA PRO A 159 -10.00 5.67 -20.17
C PRO A 159 -9.51 6.96 -20.84
N ALA A 160 -8.37 7.50 -20.45
CA ALA A 160 -7.81 8.70 -21.05
C ALA A 160 -7.34 8.45 -22.50
N ILE A 161 -6.77 7.28 -22.80
CA ILE A 161 -6.46 6.88 -24.18
C ILE A 161 -7.75 6.77 -25.01
N ILE A 162 -8.77 6.12 -24.47
CA ILE A 162 -10.07 5.99 -25.14
C ILE A 162 -10.68 7.38 -25.41
N ALA A 163 -10.62 8.29 -24.44
CA ALA A 163 -11.10 9.67 -24.58
C ALA A 163 -10.36 10.43 -25.68
N SER A 164 -9.02 10.36 -25.67
CA SER A 164 -8.17 11.08 -26.64
C SER A 164 -8.41 10.63 -28.09
N ARG A 165 -8.76 9.34 -28.27
CA ARG A 165 -8.99 8.72 -29.57
C ARG A 165 -10.46 8.70 -29.99
N ALA A 166 -11.38 9.10 -29.12
CA ALA A 166 -12.79 9.19 -29.47
C ALA A 166 -12.95 10.20 -30.62
N ASN A 167 -13.30 9.69 -31.81
CA ASN A 167 -13.56 10.49 -32.98
C ASN A 167 -14.93 11.15 -32.84
N VAL A 168 -14.96 12.48 -33.01
CA VAL A 168 -16.16 13.33 -32.98
C VAL A 168 -17.28 12.79 -33.89
N VAL A 169 -16.92 12.10 -34.97
CA VAL A 169 -17.85 11.54 -35.96
C VAL A 169 -18.58 10.28 -35.46
N GLU A 170 -17.94 9.45 -34.62
CA GLU A 170 -18.54 8.22 -34.09
C GLU A 170 -19.54 8.54 -32.96
N SER A 171 -19.23 9.56 -32.15
CA SER A 171 -20.10 10.04 -31.07
C SER A 171 -21.41 10.66 -31.58
N MET A 172 -21.49 11.08 -32.85
CA MET A 172 -22.72 11.57 -33.47
C MET A 172 -23.57 10.48 -34.14
N ARG A 173 -23.04 9.27 -34.37
CA ARG A 173 -23.82 8.14 -34.95
C ARG A 173 -24.62 7.35 -33.90
N PHE A 174 -24.31 7.49 -32.61
CA PHE A 174 -25.00 6.79 -31.52
C PHE A 174 -26.25 7.51 -30.97
N THR A 175 -26.67 8.62 -31.59
CA THR A 175 -27.91 9.35 -31.24
C THR A 175 -28.93 9.33 -32.38
N GLY A 176 -28.89 8.30 -33.24
CA GLY A 176 -29.92 7.98 -34.23
C GLY A 176 -30.75 6.79 -33.78
#